data_AF-A0A529LKH5-F1
#
_entry.id   AF-A0A529LKH5-F1
#
_cell.length_a   1.000
_cell.length_b   1.000
_cell.length_c   1.000
_cell.angle_alpha   90.00
_cell.angle_beta   90.00
_cell.angle_gamma   90.00
#
_symmetry.space_group_name_H-M   'P 1'
#
loop_
_entity.id
_entity.type
_entity.pdbx_description
1 polymer ?
#
loop_
_entity_poly.entity_id
_entity_poly.type
_entity_poly.pdbx_seq_one_letter_code
_entity_poly.pdbx_strand_id
1 'polypeptide(L)'
;ERLSDKNIGLAAWAQRCDFGFRQIHFEFADNALAIKYSDGGAADPLVELFDIISGETAEAALRRLFLEKTDKTVSARCVLTPYTESTVPAGVKRYTFSPDAAYAKELKALADPNEIPEPPCGVWGEMPDGVQYFEVPADEGHSLLFVRIGQDEPLFDEQTLRVLRRG
;
A
#
# COMPACT_ATOMS: atom_id res chain seq x y z
N GLU A 1 -20.29 -1.71 -1.86
CA GLU A 1 -20.74 -0.45 -2.49
C GLU A 1 -19.61 0.18 -3.29
N ARG A 2 -19.91 1.01 -4.29
CA ARG A 2 -18.89 1.74 -5.03
C ARG A 2 -18.59 3.06 -4.31
N LEU A 3 -17.34 3.26 -3.92
CA LEU A 3 -16.83 4.49 -3.32
C LEU A 3 -16.04 5.28 -4.36
N SER A 4 -16.21 6.60 -4.38
CA SER A 4 -15.41 7.46 -5.26
C SER A 4 -15.35 8.89 -4.74
N ASP A 5 -14.17 9.50 -4.80
CA ASP A 5 -13.96 10.91 -4.51
C ASP A 5 -13.11 11.56 -5.61
N LYS A 6 -13.64 12.62 -6.23
CA LYS A 6 -12.98 13.33 -7.33
C LYS A 6 -11.90 14.30 -6.88
N ASN A 7 -11.94 14.77 -5.64
CA ASN A 7 -10.92 15.67 -5.10
C ASN A 7 -9.66 14.85 -4.78
N ILE A 8 -9.83 13.66 -4.19
CA ILE A 8 -8.73 12.72 -3.95
C ILE A 8 -8.27 12.05 -5.25
N GLY A 9 -9.21 11.76 -6.15
CA GLY A 9 -8.91 11.12 -7.43
C GLY A 9 -8.87 9.59 -7.33
N LEU A 10 -9.78 8.99 -6.54
CA LEU A 10 -9.85 7.54 -6.35
C LEU A 10 -11.28 7.03 -6.49
N ALA A 11 -11.43 5.87 -7.13
CA ALA A 11 -12.61 5.03 -7.03
C ALA A 11 -12.24 3.58 -6.69
N ALA A 12 -13.05 2.94 -5.85
CA ALA A 12 -12.89 1.55 -5.44
C ALA A 12 -14.26 0.93 -5.16
N TRP A 13 -14.37 -0.39 -5.30
CA TRP A 13 -15.48 -1.15 -4.74
C TRP A 13 -15.09 -1.66 -3.35
N ALA A 14 -15.88 -1.33 -2.35
CA ALA A 14 -15.67 -1.74 -0.96
C ALA A 14 -16.82 -2.62 -0.48
N GLN A 15 -16.55 -3.55 0.42
CA GLN A 15 -17.61 -4.31 1.09
C GLN A 15 -17.76 -3.78 2.51
N ARG A 16 -19.01 -3.53 2.93
CA ARG A 16 -19.27 -3.27 4.35
C ARG A 16 -19.10 -4.58 5.10
N CYS A 17 -18.07 -4.64 5.94
CA CYS A 17 -17.82 -5.74 6.84
C CYS A 17 -17.94 -5.24 8.28
N ASP A 18 -18.41 -6.11 9.16
CA ASP A 18 -18.37 -5.89 10.61
C ASP A 18 -17.17 -6.67 11.17
N PHE A 19 -16.39 -6.07 12.08
CA PHE A 19 -15.27 -6.75 12.75
C PHE A 19 -15.66 -7.06 14.19
N GLY A 20 -16.22 -8.25 14.42
CA GLY A 20 -16.78 -8.62 15.72
C GLY A 20 -17.94 -7.70 16.10
N PHE A 21 -17.76 -6.87 17.15
CA PHE A 21 -18.76 -5.88 17.58
C PHE A 21 -18.56 -4.49 16.97
N ARG A 22 -17.45 -4.26 16.24
CA ARG A 22 -17.10 -2.96 15.66
C ARG A 22 -17.69 -2.84 14.26
N GLN A 23 -18.32 -1.70 13.99
CA GLN A 23 -18.73 -1.34 12.65
C GLN A 23 -17.56 -0.65 11.93
N ILE A 24 -17.33 -1.02 10.67
CA ILE A 24 -16.31 -0.41 9.82
C ILE A 24 -16.99 0.66 8.96
N HIS A 25 -16.50 1.90 9.07
CA HIS A 25 -16.93 3.00 8.22
C HIS A 25 -15.81 3.38 7.26
N PHE A 26 -16.08 3.34 5.95
CA PHE A 26 -15.16 3.88 4.96
C PHE A 26 -15.28 5.39 4.88
N GLU A 27 -14.15 6.07 4.85
CA GLU A 27 -14.09 7.51 4.59
C GLU A 27 -12.92 7.87 3.68
N PHE A 28 -13.08 8.98 2.97
CA PHE A 28 -12.00 9.61 2.23
C PHE A 28 -11.41 10.70 3.12
N ALA A 29 -10.14 10.56 3.49
CA ALA A 29 -9.43 11.47 4.37
C ALA A 29 -8.04 11.77 3.82
N ASP A 30 -7.65 13.04 3.84
CA ASP A 30 -6.39 13.53 3.27
C ASP A 30 -6.18 13.07 1.80
N ASN A 31 -5.26 12.13 1.59
CA ASN A 31 -4.92 11.53 0.31
C ASN A 31 -5.31 10.06 0.23
N ALA A 32 -6.21 9.57 1.07
CA ALA A 32 -6.49 8.14 1.21
C ALA A 32 -7.97 7.77 1.24
N LEU A 33 -8.26 6.55 0.79
CA LEU A 33 -9.41 5.78 1.27
C LEU A 33 -8.99 5.10 2.58
N ALA A 34 -9.72 5.37 3.66
CA ALA A 34 -9.43 4.87 4.99
C ALA A 34 -10.67 4.22 5.61
N ILE A 35 -10.46 3.48 6.70
CA ILE A 35 -11.52 2.96 7.56
C ILE A 35 -11.46 3.61 8.93
N LYS A 36 -12.62 3.69 9.57
CA LYS A 36 -12.75 4.11 10.95
C LYS A 36 -13.67 3.16 11.69
N TYR A 37 -13.23 2.73 12.87
CA TYR A 37 -14.04 1.86 13.73
C TYR A 37 -15.04 2.68 14.55
N SER A 38 -16.22 2.09 14.79
CA SER A 38 -17.31 2.73 15.56
C SER A 38 -16.97 3.02 17.02
N ASP A 39 -15.98 2.33 17.60
CA ASP A 39 -15.52 2.55 18.98
C ASP A 39 -14.46 3.67 19.10
N GLY A 40 -14.18 4.37 17.99
CA GLY A 40 -13.28 5.52 17.96
C GLY A 40 -11.88 5.17 17.41
N GLY A 41 -10.94 6.10 17.58
CA GLY A 41 -9.59 6.00 17.01
C GLY A 41 -9.37 6.88 15.78
N ALA A 42 -8.14 6.87 15.29
CA ALA A 42 -7.77 7.48 14.03
C ALA A 42 -8.28 6.64 12.85
N ALA A 43 -8.40 7.26 11.68
CA ALA A 43 -8.72 6.53 10.46
C ALA A 43 -7.47 5.73 10.02
N ASP A 44 -7.66 4.46 9.69
CA ASP A 44 -6.61 3.60 9.20
C ASP A 44 -6.63 3.61 7.66
N PRO A 45 -5.58 4.12 6.99
CA PRO A 45 -5.55 4.22 5.55
C PRO A 45 -5.43 2.83 4.90
N LEU A 46 -6.30 2.56 3.93
CA LEU A 46 -6.29 1.34 3.13
C LEU A 46 -5.63 1.57 1.76
N VAL A 47 -5.94 2.70 1.11
CA VAL A 47 -5.36 3.05 -0.19
C VAL A 47 -4.94 4.51 -0.14
N GLU A 48 -3.64 4.75 -0.14
CA GLU A 48 -3.05 6.09 -0.14
C GLU A 48 -2.60 6.49 -1.55
N LEU A 49 -2.87 7.73 -1.95
CA LEU A 49 -2.49 8.27 -3.26
C LEU A 49 -1.31 9.21 -3.11
N PHE A 50 -0.29 9.04 -3.94
CA PHE A 50 0.89 9.89 -3.95
C PHE A 50 1.15 10.43 -5.33
N ASP A 51 1.54 11.71 -5.40
CA ASP A 51 1.82 12.35 -6.67
C ASP A 51 3.20 11.98 -7.23
N ILE A 52 3.23 11.75 -8.53
CA ILE A 52 4.43 11.63 -9.33
C ILE A 52 4.80 13.05 -9.77
N ILE A 53 6.01 13.49 -9.39
CA ILE A 53 6.47 14.84 -9.72
C ILE A 53 6.65 14.95 -11.25
N SER A 54 6.32 16.12 -11.81
CA SER A 54 6.48 16.35 -13.25
C SER A 54 7.92 16.06 -13.71
N GLY A 55 8.07 15.13 -14.66
CA GLY A 55 9.37 14.69 -15.19
C GLY A 55 10.02 13.53 -14.43
N GLU A 56 9.42 13.08 -13.32
CA GLU A 56 9.83 11.90 -12.56
C GLU A 56 9.25 10.63 -13.21
N THR A 57 10.00 9.52 -13.18
CA THR A 57 9.44 8.20 -13.53
C THR A 57 8.69 7.64 -12.33
N ALA A 58 7.71 6.76 -12.54
CA ALA A 58 7.00 6.13 -11.43
C ALA A 58 7.94 5.42 -10.44
N GLU A 59 9.00 4.74 -10.93
CA GLU A 59 9.99 4.09 -10.07
C GLU A 59 10.83 5.09 -9.27
N ALA A 60 11.12 6.27 -9.82
CA ALA A 60 11.79 7.33 -9.07
C ALA A 60 10.86 7.89 -7.98
N ALA A 61 9.57 8.06 -8.27
CA ALA A 61 8.57 8.48 -7.28
C ALA A 61 8.44 7.46 -6.13
N LEU A 62 8.40 6.17 -6.44
CA LEU A 62 8.38 5.10 -5.44
C LEU A 62 9.61 5.17 -4.53
N ARG A 63 10.81 5.32 -5.11
CA ARG A 63 12.06 5.43 -4.33
C ARG A 63 12.08 6.67 -3.46
N ARG A 64 11.65 7.82 -3.99
CA ARG A 64 11.55 9.07 -3.23
C ARG A 64 10.62 8.91 -2.03
N LEU A 65 9.40 8.42 -2.25
CA LEU A 65 8.44 8.20 -1.17
C LEU A 65 8.98 7.24 -0.10
N PHE A 66 9.60 6.14 -0.52
CA PHE A 66 10.17 5.18 0.42
C PHE A 66 11.29 5.80 1.26
N LEU A 67 12.17 6.62 0.67
CA LEU A 67 13.25 7.32 1.37
C LEU A 67 12.73 8.44 2.31
N GLU A 68 11.63 9.09 1.95
CA GLU A 68 10.98 10.12 2.78
C GLU A 68 10.27 9.52 4.00
N LYS A 69 9.73 8.31 3.85
CA LYS A 69 8.84 7.67 4.83
C LYS A 69 9.52 6.59 5.69
N THR A 70 10.73 6.18 5.34
CA THR A 70 11.45 5.08 6.00
C THR A 70 12.75 5.58 6.60
N ASP A 71 13.15 5.03 7.75
CA ASP A 71 14.43 5.34 8.36
C ASP A 71 15.58 5.07 7.37
N LYS A 72 16.58 5.97 7.34
CA LYS A 72 17.68 5.92 6.37
C LYS A 72 18.52 4.65 6.48
N THR A 73 18.68 4.10 7.68
CA THR A 73 19.46 2.88 7.91
C THR A 73 18.73 1.65 7.40
N VAL A 74 17.41 1.65 7.47
CA VAL A 74 16.55 0.61 6.90
C VAL A 74 16.49 0.76 5.38
N SER A 75 16.17 1.96 4.89
CA SER A 75 15.95 2.21 3.47
C SER A 75 17.20 1.95 2.62
N ALA A 76 18.41 2.15 3.18
CA ALA A 76 19.67 1.88 2.50
C ALA A 76 19.91 0.39 2.19
N ARG A 77 19.16 -0.51 2.85
CA ARG A 77 19.29 -1.96 2.76
C ARG A 77 18.11 -2.61 2.03
N CYS A 78 17.25 -1.80 1.44
CA CYS A 78 16.02 -2.24 0.80
C CYS A 78 16.00 -1.82 -0.66
N VAL A 79 15.46 -2.69 -1.51
CA VAL A 79 15.44 -2.51 -2.96
C VAL A 79 14.02 -2.59 -3.47
N LEU A 80 13.70 -1.77 -4.48
CA LEU A 80 12.43 -1.82 -5.18
C LEU A 80 12.36 -3.13 -5.98
N THR A 81 11.34 -3.94 -5.74
CA THR A 81 11.09 -5.22 -6.38
C THR A 81 9.69 -5.25 -7.01
N PRO A 82 9.48 -5.99 -8.12
CA PRO A 82 8.14 -6.25 -8.62
C PRO A 82 7.33 -7.06 -7.59
N TYR A 83 6.08 -6.68 -7.36
CA TYR A 83 5.16 -7.47 -6.54
C TYR A 83 4.35 -8.43 -7.44
N THR A 84 4.45 -9.74 -7.18
CA THR A 84 3.95 -10.79 -8.09
C THR A 84 2.97 -11.78 -7.45
N GLU A 85 2.57 -11.56 -6.20
CA GLU A 85 1.79 -12.54 -5.42
C GLU A 85 0.29 -12.51 -5.71
N SER A 86 -0.17 -11.64 -6.61
CA SER A 86 -1.56 -11.53 -7.03
C SER A 86 -1.70 -11.29 -8.53
N THR A 87 -2.90 -11.51 -9.05
CA THR A 87 -3.22 -11.12 -10.43
C THR A 87 -3.16 -9.60 -10.53
N VAL A 88 -2.42 -9.10 -11.51
CA VAL A 88 -2.26 -7.66 -11.76
C VAL A 88 -3.22 -7.23 -12.87
N PRO A 89 -4.05 -6.20 -12.66
CA PRO A 89 -4.91 -5.66 -13.71
C PRO A 89 -4.11 -5.25 -14.96
N ALA A 90 -4.74 -5.33 -16.13
CA ALA A 90 -4.12 -4.90 -17.37
C ALA A 90 -3.75 -3.41 -17.31
N GLY A 91 -2.52 -3.06 -17.71
CA GLY A 91 -2.04 -1.69 -17.64
C GLY A 91 -1.69 -1.25 -16.23
N VAL A 92 -1.44 -2.16 -15.29
CA VAL A 92 -0.97 -1.85 -13.95
C VAL A 92 0.38 -2.53 -13.71
N LYS A 93 1.27 -1.85 -12.97
CA LYS A 93 2.47 -2.48 -12.40
C LYS A 93 2.41 -2.40 -10.89
N ARG A 94 2.72 -3.50 -10.21
CA ARG A 94 2.81 -3.55 -8.75
C ARG A 94 4.26 -3.71 -8.29
N TYR A 95 4.60 -3.05 -7.19
CA TYR A 95 5.94 -3.03 -6.63
C TYR A 95 5.90 -3.16 -5.11
N THR A 96 7.00 -3.60 -4.51
CA THR A 96 7.23 -3.52 -3.07
C THR A 96 8.71 -3.18 -2.80
N PHE A 97 9.06 -2.97 -1.52
CA PHE A 97 10.45 -2.86 -1.10
C PHE A 97 10.81 -4.08 -0.26
N SER A 98 11.78 -4.84 -0.75
CA SER A 98 12.29 -6.06 -0.12
C SER A 98 13.73 -5.83 0.35
N PRO A 99 14.19 -6.56 1.38
CA PRO A 99 15.58 -6.48 1.81
C PRO A 99 16.52 -6.89 0.67
N ASP A 100 17.66 -6.21 0.57
CA ASP A 100 18.72 -6.64 -0.34
C ASP A 100 19.25 -8.03 0.02
N ALA A 101 20.02 -8.64 -0.88
CA ALA A 101 20.48 -10.02 -0.69
C ALA A 101 21.33 -10.22 0.58
N ALA A 102 22.07 -9.21 1.03
CA ALA A 102 22.88 -9.29 2.24
C ALA A 102 21.98 -9.21 3.48
N TYR A 103 21.05 -8.25 3.51
CA TYR A 103 20.12 -8.07 4.60
C TYR A 103 19.15 -9.25 4.73
N ALA A 104 18.64 -9.77 3.62
CA ALA A 104 17.79 -10.97 3.60
C ALA A 104 18.50 -12.18 4.23
N LYS A 105 19.82 -12.33 4.01
CA LYS A 105 20.62 -13.40 4.60
C LYS A 105 20.76 -13.23 6.13
N GLU A 106 20.96 -12.00 6.60
CA GLU A 106 21.02 -11.70 8.04
C GLU A 106 19.68 -11.99 8.72
N LEU A 107 18.57 -11.52 8.14
CA LEU A 107 17.22 -11.76 8.66
C LEU A 107 16.92 -13.26 8.74
N LYS A 108 17.26 -14.01 7.69
CA LYS A 108 17.08 -15.48 7.68
C LYS A 108 17.89 -16.18 8.78
N ALA A 109 19.05 -15.66 9.15
CA ALA A 109 19.87 -16.24 10.23
C ALA A 109 19.29 -15.98 11.62
N LEU A 110 18.45 -14.95 11.77
CA LEU A 110 17.80 -14.55 13.01
C LEU A 110 16.35 -15.00 13.12
N ALA A 111 15.79 -15.56 12.05
CA ALA A 111 14.38 -15.92 11.98
C ALA A 111 14.02 -17.03 13.00
N ASP A 112 13.06 -16.75 13.87
CA ASP A 112 12.40 -17.76 14.70
C ASP A 112 11.08 -18.17 14.02
N PRO A 113 10.85 -19.46 13.74
CA PRO A 113 9.61 -19.92 13.12
C PRO A 113 8.35 -19.73 13.99
N ASN A 114 8.49 -19.41 15.27
CA ASN A 114 7.38 -19.16 16.19
C ASN A 114 7.07 -17.67 16.37
N GLU A 115 7.84 -16.78 15.74
CA GLU A 115 7.66 -15.34 15.83
C GLU A 115 7.35 -14.75 14.46
N ILE A 116 6.47 -13.75 14.44
CA ILE A 116 6.24 -12.93 13.27
C ILE A 116 7.30 -11.84 13.28
N PRO A 117 8.24 -11.82 12.33
CA PRO A 117 9.31 -10.83 12.35
C PRO A 117 8.74 -9.44 12.07
N GLU A 118 9.47 -8.42 12.54
CA GLU A 118 9.21 -7.04 12.14
C GLU A 118 9.40 -6.87 10.62
N PRO A 119 8.63 -5.98 9.97
CA PRO A 119 8.77 -5.71 8.55
C PRO A 119 10.20 -5.28 8.20
N PRO A 120 10.93 -6.03 7.35
CA PRO A 120 12.36 -5.82 7.16
C PRO A 120 12.68 -4.46 6.57
N CYS A 121 11.78 -3.95 5.71
CA CYS A 121 11.86 -2.65 5.06
C CYS A 121 10.89 -1.62 5.65
N GLY A 122 10.43 -1.83 6.87
CA GLY A 122 9.45 -0.99 7.54
C GLY A 122 8.05 -1.06 6.93
N VAL A 123 7.15 -0.22 7.42
CA VAL A 123 5.70 -0.25 7.09
C VAL A 123 5.36 0.14 5.63
N TRP A 124 6.36 0.48 4.82
CA TRP A 124 6.24 0.83 3.40
C TRP A 124 6.86 -0.23 2.47
N GLY A 125 7.42 -1.31 3.02
CA GLY A 125 7.96 -2.43 2.26
C GLY A 125 7.07 -3.67 2.31
N GLU A 126 7.67 -4.83 2.08
CA GLU A 126 6.99 -6.11 2.31
C GLU A 126 6.59 -6.29 3.78
N MET A 127 5.40 -6.85 4.00
CA MET A 127 4.88 -7.17 5.33
C MET A 127 4.93 -8.68 5.54
N PRO A 128 5.54 -9.15 6.64
CA PRO A 128 5.62 -10.59 6.96
C PRO A 128 4.26 -11.24 7.20
N ASP A 129 3.30 -10.46 7.68
CA ASP A 129 1.97 -10.91 8.06
C ASP A 129 0.95 -9.90 7.52
N GLY A 130 0.76 -9.89 6.21
CA GLY A 130 -0.22 -9.03 5.55
C GLY A 130 0.18 -8.68 4.12
N VAL A 131 -0.81 -8.33 3.30
CA VAL A 131 -0.57 -7.94 1.92
C VAL A 131 -0.61 -6.41 1.80
N GLN A 132 0.52 -5.86 1.34
CA GLN A 132 0.58 -4.47 0.90
C GLN A 132 1.58 -4.31 -0.24
N TYR A 133 1.32 -3.35 -1.12
CA TYR A 133 2.16 -3.06 -2.27
C TYR A 133 1.88 -1.66 -2.81
N PHE A 134 2.79 -1.18 -3.66
CA PHE A 134 2.56 -0.03 -4.49
C PHE A 134 1.94 -0.41 -5.83
N GLU A 135 1.05 0.43 -6.33
CA GLU A 135 0.42 0.26 -7.64
C GLU A 135 0.67 1.48 -8.53
N VAL A 136 1.14 1.23 -9.74
CA VAL A 136 1.42 2.24 -10.76
C VAL A 136 0.51 1.95 -11.97
N PRO A 137 -0.55 2.75 -12.17
CA PRO A 137 -1.36 2.70 -13.38
C PRO A 137 -0.55 3.14 -14.61
N ALA A 138 -0.73 2.47 -15.74
CA ALA A 138 -0.04 2.75 -17.00
C ALA A 138 -0.57 4.01 -17.70
N ASP A 139 -1.85 4.31 -17.52
CA ASP A 139 -2.51 5.48 -18.07
C ASP A 139 -2.93 6.40 -16.91
N GLU A 140 -2.60 7.69 -17.03
CA GLU A 140 -2.77 8.75 -15.99
C GLU A 140 -1.61 8.87 -14.98
N GLY A 141 -0.36 8.89 -15.47
CA GLY A 141 0.90 9.00 -14.71
C GLY A 141 1.13 10.28 -13.89
N HIS A 142 0.15 10.68 -13.09
CA HIS A 142 0.22 11.76 -12.11
C HIS A 142 0.25 11.26 -10.68
N SER A 143 -0.22 10.03 -10.42
CA SER A 143 -0.24 9.46 -9.09
C SER A 143 0.04 7.96 -9.08
N LEU A 144 0.57 7.48 -7.96
CA LEU A 144 0.71 6.07 -7.62
C LEU A 144 -0.08 5.77 -6.35
N LEU A 145 -0.44 4.51 -6.15
CA LEU A 145 -1.17 4.06 -4.98
C LEU A 145 -0.23 3.30 -4.05
N PHE A 146 -0.45 3.42 -2.75
CA PHE A 146 -0.02 2.43 -1.77
C PHE A 146 -1.24 1.72 -1.20
N VAL A 147 -1.29 0.41 -1.41
CA VAL A 147 -2.47 -0.42 -1.16
C VAL A 147 -2.16 -1.34 0.01
N ARG A 148 -2.96 -1.27 1.07
CA ARG A 148 -2.93 -2.16 2.24
C ARG A 148 -4.19 -3.01 2.23
N ILE A 149 -4.03 -4.27 1.87
CA ILE A 149 -5.13 -5.23 1.85
C ILE A 149 -5.39 -5.80 3.25
N GLY A 150 -4.32 -5.98 4.04
CA GLY A 150 -4.39 -6.63 5.35
C GLY A 150 -4.08 -8.13 5.27
N GLN A 151 -4.43 -8.87 6.32
CA GLN A 151 -4.08 -10.29 6.48
C GLN A 151 -5.17 -11.26 5.99
N ASP A 152 -6.42 -11.02 6.39
CA ASP A 152 -7.51 -12.01 6.25
C ASP A 152 -8.41 -11.71 5.04
N GLU A 153 -9.55 -11.05 5.28
CA GLU A 153 -10.52 -10.72 4.26
C GLU A 153 -10.31 -9.28 3.77
N PRO A 154 -10.14 -9.09 2.44
CA PRO A 154 -9.95 -7.76 1.88
C PRO A 154 -11.22 -6.91 2.08
N LEU A 155 -11.07 -5.74 2.69
CA LEU A 155 -12.16 -4.79 2.93
C LEU A 155 -12.65 -4.10 1.65
N PHE A 156 -11.85 -4.18 0.58
CA PHE A 156 -12.15 -3.64 -0.73
C PHE A 156 -11.58 -4.56 -1.81
N ASP A 157 -12.16 -4.48 -3.01
CA ASP A 157 -11.68 -5.23 -4.17
C ASP A 157 -10.52 -4.47 -4.82
N GLU A 158 -9.31 -4.98 -4.63
CA GLU A 158 -8.07 -4.38 -5.12
C GLU A 158 -7.93 -4.45 -6.66
N GLN A 159 -8.74 -5.28 -7.34
CA GLN A 159 -8.79 -5.34 -8.80
C GLN A 159 -9.62 -4.22 -9.41
N THR A 160 -10.36 -3.48 -8.57
CA THR A 160 -11.27 -2.42 -9.02
C THR A 160 -10.77 -1.01 -8.78
N LEU A 161 -9.56 -0.87 -8.22
CA LEU A 161 -8.94 0.42 -7.97
C LEU A 161 -8.79 1.21 -9.26
N ARG A 162 -9.22 2.47 -9.23
CA ARG A 162 -9.10 3.41 -10.34
C ARG A 162 -8.63 4.76 -9.84
N VAL A 163 -7.49 5.20 -10.35
CA VAL A 163 -7.09 6.60 -10.26
C VAL A 163 -8.01 7.40 -11.18
N LEU A 164 -8.50 8.52 -10.67
CA LEU A 164 -9.32 9.47 -11.39
C LEU A 164 -8.55 10.78 -11.50
N ARG A 165 -8.72 11.48 -12.62
CA ARG A 165 -8.31 12.88 -12.72
C ARG A 165 -8.93 13.71 -11.60
N ARG A 166 -8.09 14.35 -10.78
CA ARG A 166 -8.54 15.29 -9.74
C ARG A 166 -9.24 16.49 -10.36
N GLY A 167 -10.38 16.86 -9.77
CA GLY A 167 -11.27 17.94 -10.22
C GLY A 167 -11.01 19.29 -9.56
#